data_AF-A0A4R0XKU7-F1
#
_entry.id   AF-A0A4R0XKU7-F1
#
_cell.length_a   1.000
_cell.length_b   1.000
_cell.length_c   1.000
_cell.angle_alpha   90.00
_cell.angle_beta   90.00
_cell.angle_gamma   90.00
#
_symmetry.space_group_name_H-M   'P 1'
#
loop_
_entity.id
_entity.type
_entity.pdbx_description
1 polymer ?
#
loop_
_entity_poly.entity_id
_entity_poly.type
_entity_poly.pdbx_seq_one_letter_code
_entity_poly.pdbx_strand_id
1 'polypeptide(L)'
;MRDRANRIRKTAQQDAQVIASFLLALNNADAGAMAALFRDDALVNDQLRDFWGRPAIEAWIAREVIADNLRIEVLKVSQHYRVTTVVGAVTGTFDSRGLPNPLVVNLHFSLFNGQIARLFMLLNRQVDTFPDVRCRTLKAI
;
A
#
# COMPACT_ATOMS: atom_id res chain seq x y z
N MET A 1 31.86 13.94 5.85
CA MET A 1 30.52 14.50 5.53
C MET A 1 29.99 14.10 4.15
N ARG A 2 30.80 14.10 3.06
CA ARG A 2 30.38 13.68 1.70
C ARG A 2 29.83 12.24 1.63
N ASP A 3 30.43 11.28 2.34
CA ASP A 3 29.98 9.88 2.32
C ASP A 3 28.59 9.67 2.93
N ARG A 4 28.22 10.48 3.93
CA ARG A 4 26.88 10.42 4.55
C ARG A 4 25.81 10.91 3.56
N ALA A 5 26.06 12.02 2.87
CA ALA A 5 25.13 12.55 1.88
C ALA A 5 24.94 11.59 0.70
N ASN A 6 26.02 10.96 0.23
CA ASN A 6 25.94 9.95 -0.83
C ASN A 6 25.15 8.71 -0.39
N ARG A 7 25.33 8.24 0.85
CA ARG A 7 24.53 7.13 1.39
C ARG A 7 23.04 7.48 1.46
N ILE A 8 22.69 8.68 1.92
CA ILE A 8 21.30 9.14 2.00
C ILE A 8 20.65 9.16 0.60
N ARG A 9 21.35 9.72 -0.40
CA ARG A 9 20.84 9.74 -1.79
C ARG A 9 20.66 8.33 -2.35
N LYS A 10 21.63 7.43 -2.10
CA LYS A 10 21.56 6.04 -2.56
C LYS A 10 20.37 5.30 -1.95
N THR A 11 20.14 5.45 -0.65
CA THR A 11 18.99 4.84 0.03
C THR A 11 17.67 5.41 -0.48
N ALA A 12 17.54 6.73 -0.62
CA ALA A 12 16.32 7.34 -1.15
C ALA A 12 16.01 6.86 -2.59
N GLN A 13 17.05 6.72 -3.43
CA GLN A 13 16.90 6.18 -4.78
C GLN A 13 16.48 4.71 -4.78
N GLN A 14 17.06 3.90 -3.88
CA GLN A 14 16.70 2.50 -3.72
C GLN A 14 15.24 2.35 -3.25
N ASP A 15 14.82 3.15 -2.28
CA ASP A 15 13.46 3.10 -1.75
C ASP A 15 12.43 3.47 -2.83
N ALA A 16 12.72 4.50 -3.63
CA ALA A 16 11.90 4.87 -4.77
C ALA A 16 11.81 3.74 -5.81
N GLN A 17 12.91 3.02 -6.06
CA GLN A 17 12.93 1.89 -6.98
C GLN A 17 12.07 0.72 -6.49
N VAL A 18 12.13 0.38 -5.20
CA VAL A 18 11.32 -0.69 -4.60
C VAL A 18 9.82 -0.38 -4.73
N ILE A 19 9.43 0.87 -4.46
CA ILE A 19 8.02 1.31 -4.60
C ILE A 19 7.58 1.25 -6.07
N ALA A 20 8.42 1.71 -7.00
CA ALA A 20 8.12 1.63 -8.43
C ALA A 20 7.96 0.17 -8.88
N SER A 21 8.85 -0.73 -8.45
CA SER A 21 8.76 -2.17 -8.72
C SER A 21 7.48 -2.79 -8.16
N PHE A 22 7.05 -2.38 -6.96
CA PHE A 22 5.79 -2.85 -6.39
C PHE A 22 4.59 -2.44 -7.24
N LEU A 23 4.52 -1.18 -7.67
CA LEU A 23 3.42 -0.67 -8.49
C LEU A 23 3.40 -1.32 -9.89
N LEU A 24 4.56 -1.56 -10.48
CA LEU A 24 4.68 -2.27 -11.74
C LEU A 24 4.24 -3.73 -11.62
N ALA A 25 4.69 -4.44 -10.58
CA ALA A 25 4.28 -5.81 -10.32
C ALA A 25 2.77 -5.93 -10.09
N LEU A 26 2.20 -5.00 -9.30
CA LEU A 26 0.76 -4.88 -9.09
C LEU A 26 0.00 -4.69 -10.39
N ASN A 27 0.39 -3.70 -11.21
CA ASN A 27 -0.31 -3.42 -12.47
C ASN A 27 -0.18 -4.54 -13.51
N ASN A 28 0.88 -5.35 -13.42
CA ASN A 28 1.10 -6.54 -14.25
C ASN A 28 0.48 -7.83 -13.67
N ALA A 29 -0.22 -7.74 -12.53
CA ALA A 29 -0.76 -8.89 -11.80
C ALA A 29 0.30 -9.96 -11.46
N ASP A 30 1.54 -9.53 -11.18
CA ASP A 30 2.64 -10.42 -10.80
C ASP A 30 2.72 -10.57 -9.28
N ALA A 31 1.97 -11.54 -8.76
CA ALA A 31 1.89 -11.82 -7.32
C ALA A 31 3.26 -12.14 -6.70
N GLY A 32 4.10 -12.89 -7.42
CA GLY A 32 5.41 -13.32 -6.94
C GLY A 32 6.38 -12.14 -6.83
N ALA A 33 6.42 -11.28 -7.84
CA ALA A 33 7.23 -10.07 -7.82
C ALA A 33 6.77 -9.09 -6.74
N MET A 34 5.46 -8.95 -6.51
CA MET A 34 4.94 -8.14 -5.39
C MET A 34 5.40 -8.70 -4.04
N ALA A 35 5.16 -9.99 -3.79
CA ALA A 35 5.47 -10.64 -2.52
C ALA A 35 6.97 -10.56 -2.19
N ALA A 36 7.84 -10.72 -3.18
CA ALA A 36 9.29 -10.67 -3.03
C ALA A 36 9.80 -9.32 -2.47
N LEU A 37 9.08 -8.22 -2.70
CA LEU A 37 9.48 -6.87 -2.25
C LEU A 37 9.21 -6.61 -0.77
N PHE A 38 8.36 -7.41 -0.13
CA PHE A 38 8.09 -7.30 1.30
C PHE A 38 9.19 -7.95 2.13
N ARG A 39 9.36 -7.45 3.35
CA ARG A 39 10.09 -8.17 4.40
C ARG A 39 9.29 -9.35 4.92
N ASP A 40 9.98 -10.31 5.54
CA ASP A 40 9.32 -11.49 6.14
C ASP A 40 8.36 -11.14 7.27
N ASP A 41 8.66 -10.06 8.00
CA ASP A 41 7.91 -9.52 9.13
C ASP A 41 7.06 -8.29 8.78
N ALA A 42 6.83 -8.04 7.48
CA ALA A 42 6.12 -6.85 7.04
C ALA A 42 4.66 -6.81 7.50
N LEU A 43 4.10 -5.59 7.58
CA LEU A 43 2.69 -5.35 7.86
C LEU A 43 2.02 -4.69 6.66
N VAL A 44 0.94 -5.29 6.17
CA VAL A 44 -0.02 -4.60 5.30
C VAL A 44 -1.26 -4.27 6.14
N ASN A 45 -1.73 -3.01 6.07
CA ASN A 45 -3.09 -2.67 6.49
C ASN A 45 -3.90 -2.29 5.25
N ASP A 46 -4.99 -3.00 5.03
CA ASP A 46 -5.94 -2.71 3.97
C ASP A 46 -7.37 -2.87 4.50
N GLN A 47 -8.25 -1.93 4.16
CA GLN A 47 -9.62 -1.89 4.64
C GLN A 47 -9.75 -2.05 6.18
N LEU A 48 -8.81 -1.47 6.93
CA LEU A 48 -8.75 -1.55 8.40
C LEU A 48 -8.50 -2.97 8.94
N ARG A 49 -7.89 -3.85 8.14
CA ARG A 49 -7.43 -5.18 8.56
C ARG A 49 -5.92 -5.28 8.43
N ASP A 50 -5.28 -5.88 9.42
CA ASP A 50 -3.85 -6.14 9.43
C ASP A 50 -3.53 -7.53 8.86
N PHE A 51 -2.54 -7.58 7.97
CA PHE A 51 -1.94 -8.80 7.43
C PHE A 51 -0.46 -8.79 7.81
N TRP A 52 -0.10 -9.66 8.74
CA TRP A 52 1.23 -9.69 9.35
C TRP A 52 2.07 -10.83 8.81
N GLY A 53 3.26 -10.49 8.32
CA GLY A 53 4.23 -11.41 7.77
C GLY A 53 3.93 -11.86 6.34
N ARG A 54 4.99 -12.32 5.65
CA ARG A 54 4.94 -12.68 4.22
C ARG A 54 3.81 -13.64 3.85
N PRO A 55 3.51 -14.74 4.60
CA PRO A 55 2.42 -15.64 4.24
C PRO A 55 1.03 -14.98 4.24
N ALA A 56 0.75 -14.09 5.20
CA ALA A 56 -0.52 -13.37 5.26
C ALA A 56 -0.62 -12.35 4.12
N ILE A 57 0.49 -11.70 3.78
CA ILE A 57 0.57 -10.74 2.67
C ILE A 57 0.41 -11.44 1.32
N GLU A 58 1.02 -12.61 1.12
CA GLU A 58 0.82 -13.42 -0.10
C GLU A 58 -0.64 -13.82 -0.29
N ALA A 59 -1.31 -14.24 0.79
CA ALA A 59 -2.73 -14.55 0.77
C ALA A 59 -3.60 -13.32 0.45
N TRP A 60 -3.27 -12.15 1.00
CA TRP A 60 -3.92 -10.88 0.67
C TRP A 60 -3.71 -10.49 -0.80
N ILE A 61 -2.48 -10.55 -1.32
CA ILE A 61 -2.16 -10.28 -2.73
C ILE A 61 -3.02 -11.16 -3.64
N ALA A 62 -3.01 -12.48 -3.42
CA ALA A 62 -3.76 -13.41 -4.26
C ALA A 62 -5.27 -13.13 -4.24
N ARG A 63 -5.84 -12.88 -3.07
CA ARG A 63 -7.29 -12.77 -2.87
C ARG A 63 -7.89 -11.41 -3.19
N GLU A 64 -7.14 -10.33 -2.99
CA GLU A 64 -7.68 -8.97 -2.96
C GLU A 64 -6.99 -8.03 -3.94
N VAL A 65 -5.79 -8.38 -4.41
CA VAL A 65 -5.12 -7.61 -5.48
C VAL A 65 -5.29 -8.31 -6.83
N ILE A 66 -4.92 -9.59 -6.90
CA ILE A 66 -4.92 -10.35 -8.15
C ILE A 66 -6.33 -10.76 -8.56
N ALA A 67 -7.11 -11.36 -7.65
CA ALA A 67 -8.47 -11.78 -7.96
C ALA A 67 -9.38 -10.60 -8.34
N ASP A 68 -9.11 -9.41 -7.79
CA ASP A 68 -9.84 -8.18 -8.09
C ASP A 68 -9.22 -7.39 -9.25
N ASN A 69 -8.20 -7.93 -9.95
CA ASN A 69 -7.49 -7.28 -11.06
C ASN A 69 -7.17 -5.80 -10.77
N LEU A 70 -6.69 -5.55 -9.55
CA LEU A 70 -6.49 -4.21 -9.04
C LEU A 70 -5.34 -3.53 -9.81
N ARG A 71 -5.60 -2.32 -10.31
CA ARG A 71 -4.62 -1.47 -10.99
C ARG A 71 -4.60 -0.08 -10.39
N ILE A 72 -3.43 0.54 -10.43
CA ILE A 72 -3.16 1.86 -9.88
C ILE A 72 -2.54 2.77 -10.93
N GLU A 73 -3.20 3.88 -11.20
CA GLU A 73 -2.62 5.04 -11.87
C GLU A 73 -2.04 5.98 -10.81
N VAL A 74 -0.75 6.31 -10.91
CA VAL A 74 -0.08 7.19 -9.94
C VAL A 74 -0.41 8.65 -10.25
N LEU A 75 -1.08 9.32 -9.30
CA LEU A 75 -1.45 10.73 -9.42
C LEU A 75 -0.40 11.65 -8.76
N LYS A 76 0.15 11.22 -7.63
CA LYS A 76 1.12 12.00 -6.86
C LYS A 76 2.00 11.09 -6.03
N VAL A 77 3.27 11.47 -5.90
CA VAL A 77 4.20 10.89 -4.92
C VAL A 77 4.70 12.00 -4.01
N SER A 78 4.70 11.76 -2.72
CA SER A 78 5.32 12.65 -1.73
C SER A 78 6.09 11.84 -0.70
N GLN A 79 7.14 12.44 -0.16
CA GLN A 79 7.90 11.87 0.95
C GLN A 79 7.81 12.80 2.15
N HIS A 80 7.49 12.24 3.30
CA HIS A 80 7.55 12.94 4.57
C HIS A 80 8.30 12.09 5.58
N TYR A 81 9.50 12.55 5.95
CA TYR A 81 10.46 11.77 6.72
C TYR A 81 10.71 10.38 6.12
N ARG A 82 10.31 9.31 6.82
CA ARG A 82 10.55 7.90 6.42
C ARG A 82 9.33 7.25 5.79
N VAL A 83 8.30 8.03 5.48
CA VAL A 83 7.09 7.55 4.81
C VAL A 83 7.03 8.14 3.42
N THR A 84 6.95 7.27 2.42
CA THR A 84 6.61 7.66 1.05
C THR A 84 5.14 7.39 0.83
N THR A 85 4.39 8.41 0.42
CA THR A 85 2.98 8.30 0.10
C THR A 85 2.80 8.37 -1.40
N VAL A 86 2.14 7.36 -1.96
CA VAL A 86 1.66 7.36 -3.34
C VAL A 86 0.16 7.59 -3.30
N VAL A 87 -0.32 8.65 -3.95
CA VAL A 87 -1.74 8.86 -4.21
C VAL A 87 -2.04 8.25 -5.57
N GLY A 88 -2.97 7.31 -5.63
CA GLY A 88 -3.29 6.60 -6.86
C GLY A 88 -4.79 6.45 -7.10
N ALA A 89 -5.21 6.59 -8.35
CA ALA A 89 -6.54 6.19 -8.79
C ALA A 89 -6.55 4.67 -8.99
N VAL A 90 -7.54 4.00 -8.39
CA VAL A 90 -7.65 2.55 -8.36
C VAL A 90 -8.78 2.10 -9.28
N THR A 91 -8.51 1.05 -10.05
CA THR A 91 -9.50 0.33 -10.85
C THR A 91 -9.36 -1.17 -10.62
N GLY A 92 -10.40 -1.93 -10.95
CA GLY A 92 -10.42 -3.39 -10.76
C GLY A 92 -11.82 -3.95 -10.92
N THR A 93 -11.98 -5.23 -10.60
CA THR A 93 -13.25 -5.98 -10.63
C THR A 93 -13.83 -6.23 -9.24
N PHE A 94 -13.32 -5.56 -8.21
CA PHE A 94 -13.86 -5.59 -6.85
C PHE A 94 -15.27 -4.98 -6.77
N ASP A 95 -16.00 -5.31 -5.71
CA ASP A 95 -17.31 -4.70 -5.42
C ASP A 95 -17.14 -3.21 -5.08
N SER A 96 -17.52 -2.35 -6.02
CA SER A 96 -17.38 -0.89 -5.91
C SER A 96 -18.62 -0.19 -5.36
N ARG A 97 -19.64 -0.94 -4.92
CA ARG A 97 -20.88 -0.34 -4.40
C ARG A 97 -20.59 0.52 -3.17
N GLY A 98 -21.01 1.78 -3.24
CA GLY A 98 -20.81 2.76 -2.17
C GLY A 98 -19.40 3.36 -2.10
N LEU A 99 -18.50 3.02 -3.03
CA LEU A 99 -17.19 3.65 -3.14
C LEU A 99 -17.26 4.92 -4.03
N PRO A 100 -16.39 5.92 -3.79
CA PRO A 100 -16.24 7.06 -4.68
C PRO A 100 -15.82 6.66 -6.09
N ASN A 101 -16.22 7.46 -7.09
CA ASN A 101 -15.76 7.35 -8.47
C ASN A 101 -15.27 8.73 -8.96
N PRO A 102 -13.96 8.92 -9.26
CA PRO A 102 -12.90 7.91 -9.21
C PRO A 102 -12.56 7.45 -7.79
N LEU A 103 -12.19 6.17 -7.64
CA LEU A 103 -11.67 5.65 -6.37
C LEU A 103 -10.21 6.05 -6.24
N VAL A 104 -9.89 6.90 -5.26
CA VAL A 104 -8.51 7.33 -4.99
C VAL A 104 -8.07 6.81 -3.63
N VAL A 105 -6.86 6.25 -3.56
CA VAL A 105 -6.27 5.75 -2.32
C VAL A 105 -4.90 6.38 -2.08
N ASN A 106 -4.52 6.43 -0.80
CA ASN A 106 -3.18 6.77 -0.34
C ASN A 106 -2.48 5.47 0.07
N LEU A 107 -1.37 5.14 -0.60
CA LEU A 107 -0.48 4.05 -0.22
C LEU A 107 0.69 4.63 0.57
N HIS A 108 0.75 4.35 1.87
CA HIS A 108 1.84 4.79 2.75
C HIS A 108 2.85 3.66 2.91
N PHE A 109 4.02 3.83 2.31
CA PHE A 109 5.12 2.89 2.39
C PHE A 109 6.11 3.29 3.47
N SER A 110 6.53 2.32 4.28
CA SER A 110 7.76 2.41 5.07
C SER A 110 8.70 1.28 4.66
N LEU A 111 9.93 1.66 4.34
CA LEU A 111 10.95 0.72 3.88
C LEU A 111 12.04 0.54 4.93
N PHE A 112 12.62 -0.65 4.93
CA PHE A 112 13.78 -0.96 5.76
C PHE A 112 14.72 -1.85 4.97
N ASN A 113 15.96 -1.38 4.78
CA ASN A 113 17.01 -2.06 4.02
C ASN A 113 16.58 -2.51 2.61
N GLY A 114 15.84 -1.65 1.89
CA GLY A 114 15.44 -1.92 0.50
C GLY A 114 14.29 -2.91 0.34
N GLN A 115 13.51 -3.14 1.40
CA GLN A 115 12.29 -3.94 1.35
C GLN A 115 11.14 -3.19 2.03
N ILE A 116 9.90 -3.50 1.63
CA ILE A 116 8.71 -2.93 2.24
C ILE A 116 8.52 -3.56 3.62
N ALA A 117 8.66 -2.75 4.66
CA ALA A 117 8.38 -3.13 6.04
C ALA A 117 6.91 -2.87 6.41
N ARG A 118 6.30 -1.87 5.77
CA ARG A 118 4.90 -1.52 5.98
C ARG A 118 4.27 -0.93 4.73
N LEU A 119 3.03 -1.33 4.47
CA LEU A 119 2.13 -0.70 3.49
C LEU A 119 0.77 -0.47 4.14
N PHE A 120 0.34 0.78 4.25
CA PHE A 120 -1.05 1.11 4.57
C PHE A 120 -1.77 1.62 3.33
N MET A 121 -2.89 0.99 2.98
CA MET A 121 -3.77 1.41 1.90
C MET A 121 -5.02 2.05 2.49
N LEU A 122 -5.11 3.37 2.36
CA LEU A 122 -6.20 4.16 2.95
C LEU A 122 -7.01 4.81 1.84
N LEU A 123 -8.34 4.67 1.90
CA LEU A 123 -9.25 5.43 1.05
C LEU A 123 -8.97 6.93 1.26
N ASN A 124 -8.70 7.65 0.16
CA ASN A 124 -8.51 9.08 0.21
C ASN A 124 -9.87 9.77 0.36
N ARG A 125 -10.24 10.06 1.60
CA ARG A 125 -11.49 10.76 1.95
C ARG A 125 -11.23 12.26 2.03
N GLN A 126 -12.22 13.05 1.60
CA GLN A 126 -12.21 14.50 1.79
C GLN A 126 -12.26 14.84 3.28
N VAL A 127 -11.64 15.94 3.68
CA VAL A 127 -11.50 16.36 5.10
C VAL A 127 -12.86 16.48 5.80
N ASP A 128 -13.90 16.89 5.06
CA ASP A 128 -15.25 17.10 5.60
C ASP A 128 -16.10 15.82 5.66
N THR A 129 -15.54 14.67 5.26
CA THR A 129 -16.26 13.40 5.32
C THR A 129 -16.35 12.93 6.77
N PHE A 130 -17.57 12.68 7.28
CA PHE A 130 -17.74 12.05 8.59
C PHE A 130 -16.96 10.72 8.67
N PRO A 131 -16.30 10.44 9.82
CA PRO A 131 -15.59 9.18 9.99
C PRO A 131 -16.60 8.03 9.94
N ASP A 132 -16.26 6.99 9.18
CA ASP A 132 -17.04 5.75 9.18
C ASP A 132 -16.65 4.94 10.42
N VAL A 133 -17.39 5.18 11.51
CA VAL A 133 -17.21 4.47 12.78
C VAL A 133 -18.00 3.17 12.73
N ARG A 134 -17.33 2.07 12.40
CA ARG A 134 -17.91 0.73 12.53
C ARG A 134 -17.99 0.33 14.00
N CYS A 135 -19.08 0.72 14.67
CA CYS A 135 -19.37 0.26 16.02
C CYS A 135 -20.01 -1.14 15.94
N ARG A 136 -19.31 -2.18 16.42
CA ARG A 136 -19.98 -3.46 16.66
C ARG A 136 -20.92 -3.27 17.83
N THR A 137 -22.23 -3.36 17.60
CA THR A 137 -23.17 -3.61 18.69
C THR A 137 -22.76 -4.96 19.30
N LEU A 138 -22.12 -4.92 20.46
CA LEU A 138 -21.94 -6.12 21.28
C LEU A 138 -23.36 -6.60 21.59
N LYS A 139 -23.76 -7.74 21.01
CA LYS A 139 -24.91 -8.47 21.54
C LYS A 139 -24.53 -8.82 22.98
N ALA A 140 -25.22 -8.23 23.95
CA ALA A 140 -25.12 -8.63 25.34
C ALA A 140 -25.43 -10.14 25.38
N ILE A 141 -24.52 -10.89 26.02
CA ILE A 141 -24.70 -12.31 26.36
C ILE A 141 -25.69 -12.38 27.52
#